data_AF-H1VS82-F1
#
_entry.id   AF-H1VS82-F1
#
_cell.length_a   1.000
_cell.length_b   1.000
_cell.length_c   1.000
_cell.angle_alpha   90.00
_cell.angle_beta   90.00
_cell.angle_gamma   90.00
#
_symmetry.space_group_name_H-M   'P 1'
#
loop_
_entity.id
_entity.type
_entity.pdbx_description
1 polymer ?
#
loop_
_entity_poly.entity_id
_entity_poly.type
_entity_poly.pdbx_seq_one_letter_code
_entity_poly.pdbx_strand_id
1 'polypeptide(L)' 'MPQPTVDYSLYLVTDSTPAILGDRDLADVVAAAVRGGVTVVQYRDKTSDTGAL' A
#
# COMPACT_ATOMS: atom_id res chain seq x y z
N MET A 1 -21.92 -5.93 10.84
CA MET A 1 -20.93 -5.20 11.67
C MET A 1 -21.04 -3.73 11.31
N PRO A 2 -21.02 -2.79 12.28
CA PRO A 2 -20.96 -1.37 11.96
C PRO A 2 -19.68 -1.07 11.18
N GLN A 3 -19.74 -0.11 10.26
CA GLN A 3 -18.54 0.34 9.55
C GLN A 3 -17.59 1.03 10.53
N PRO A 4 -16.30 0.66 10.54
CA PRO A 4 -15.33 1.34 11.38
C PRO A 4 -15.11 2.77 10.91
N THR A 5 -14.87 3.68 11.84
CA THR A 5 -14.32 5.00 11.52
C THR A 5 -12.86 4.82 11.09
N VAL A 6 -12.54 5.23 9.87
CA VAL A 6 -11.19 5.14 9.30
C VAL A 6 -10.61 6.54 9.22
N ASP A 7 -9.38 6.70 9.74
CA ASP A 7 -8.61 7.93 9.57
C ASP A 7 -7.89 7.90 8.22
N TYR A 8 -8.27 8.80 7.32
CA TYR A 8 -7.70 8.94 5.97
C TYR A 8 -6.69 10.10 5.87
N SER A 9 -6.26 10.69 6.99
CA SER A 9 -5.35 11.84 6.99
C SER A 9 -4.03 11.56 6.27
N LEU A 10 -3.48 10.34 6.41
CA LEU A 10 -2.29 9.90 5.71
C LEU A 10 -2.50 8.50 5.09
N TYR A 11 -2.80 8.51 3.78
CA TYR A 11 -3.12 7.33 3.00
C TYR A 11 -2.00 6.99 2.01
N LEU A 12 -1.31 5.87 2.25
CA LEU A 12 -0.30 5.32 1.35
C LEU A 12 -0.94 4.47 0.24
N VAL A 13 -0.61 4.76 -1.02
CA VAL A 13 -0.87 3.89 -2.16
C VAL A 13 0.48 3.33 -2.62
N THR A 14 0.62 2.01 -2.64
CA THR A 14 1.89 1.38 -3.02
C THR A 14 2.08 1.38 -4.54
N ASP A 15 3.33 1.21 -4.96
CA ASP A 15 3.67 0.97 -6.35
C ASP A 15 4.90 0.07 -6.38
N SER A 16 4.69 -1.21 -6.72
CA SER A 16 5.74 -2.22 -6.74
C SER A 16 6.62 -2.16 -7.99
N THR A 17 6.37 -1.24 -8.92
CA THR A 17 7.19 -1.13 -10.13
C THR A 17 8.60 -0.67 -9.79
N PRO A 18 9.64 -1.12 -10.52
CA PRO A 18 11.02 -0.71 -10.28
C PRO A 18 11.22 0.81 -10.34
N ALA A 19 10.40 1.53 -11.11
CA ALA A 19 10.45 2.99 -11.20
C ALA A 19 10.15 3.70 -9.87
N ILE A 20 9.35 3.10 -8.98
CA ILE A 20 8.98 3.69 -7.67
C ILE A 20 9.61 2.93 -6.51
N LEU A 21 9.51 1.61 -6.50
CA LEU A 21 10.04 0.79 -5.42
C LEU A 21 11.57 0.67 -5.48
N GLY A 22 12.14 0.67 -6.70
CA GLY A 22 13.53 0.35 -6.95
C GLY A 22 13.82 -1.10 -6.55
N ASP A 23 14.94 -1.31 -5.87
CA ASP A 23 15.38 -2.62 -5.39
C ASP A 23 14.95 -2.90 -3.93
N ARG A 24 14.05 -2.08 -3.38
CA ARG A 24 13.59 -2.22 -1.99
C ARG A 24 12.52 -3.29 -1.87
N ASP A 25 12.45 -3.92 -0.71
CA ASP A 25 11.31 -4.77 -0.36
C ASP A 25 10.07 -3.92 -0.06
N LEU A 26 8.92 -4.32 -0.60
CA LEU A 26 7.66 -3.60 -0.42
C LEU A 26 7.19 -3.64 1.03
N ALA A 27 7.30 -4.78 1.69
CA ALA A 27 6.84 -4.94 3.07
C ALA A 27 7.68 -4.08 4.02
N ASP A 28 8.99 -3.98 3.79
CA ASP A 28 9.86 -3.10 4.57
C ASP A 28 9.47 -1.62 4.44
N VAL A 29 9.18 -1.17 3.21
CA VAL A 29 8.74 0.21 2.94
C VAL A 29 7.38 0.48 3.63
N VAL A 30 6.43 -0.45 3.51
CA VAL A 30 5.11 -0.32 4.16
C VAL A 30 5.26 -0.30 5.67
N ALA A 31 6.09 -1.17 6.24
CA ALA A 31 6.32 -1.23 7.69
C ALA A 31 6.95 0.08 8.20
N ALA A 32 7.87 0.68 7.45
CA ALA A 32 8.43 1.99 7.78
C ALA A 32 7.37 3.10 7.71
N ALA A 33 6.50 3.07 6.70
CA ALA A 33 5.42 4.05 6.54
C ALA A 33 4.38 3.98 7.66
N VAL A 34 4.01 2.76 8.09
CA VAL A 34 3.12 2.55 9.25
C VAL A 34 3.76 3.09 10.53
N ARG A 35 5.05 2.83 10.78
CA ARG A 35 5.78 3.44 11.91
C ARG A 35 5.83 4.97 11.83
N GLY A 36 5.78 5.53 10.62
CA GLY A 36 5.74 6.97 10.35
C GLY A 36 4.35 7.61 10.48
N GLY A 37 3.30 6.84 10.78
CA GLY A 37 1.95 7.36 11.01
C GLY A 37 0.96 7.16 9.85
N VAL A 38 1.28 6.35 8.85
CA VAL A 38 0.28 5.92 7.85
C VAL A 38 -0.81 5.10 8.53
N THR A 39 -2.07 5.47 8.30
CA THR A 39 -3.25 4.81 8.87
C THR A 39 -4.03 3.95 7.86
N VAL A 40 -3.79 4.15 6.56
CA VAL A 40 -4.36 3.35 5.48
C VAL A 40 -3.29 3.02 4.44
N VAL A 41 -3.22 1.75 4.03
CA VAL A 41 -2.34 1.28 2.97
C VAL A 41 -3.18 0.61 1.89
N GLN A 42 -3.09 1.10 0.65
CA GLN A 42 -3.62 0.45 -0.52
C GLN A 42 -2.49 -0.27 -1.24
N TYR A 43 -2.55 -1.60 -1.22
CA TYR A 43 -1.73 -2.41 -2.10
C TYR A 43 -2.23 -2.23 -3.54
N ARG A 44 -1.37 -1.70 -4.41
CA ARG A 44 -1.66 -1.52 -5.83
C ARG A 44 -0.63 -2.23 -6.67
N ASP A 45 -1.10 -3.25 -7.36
CA ASP A 45 -0.36 -4.03 -8.35
C ASP A 45 -0.86 -3.65 -9.75
N LYS A 46 0.06 -3.26 -10.65
CA LYS A 46 -0.29 -2.82 -12.01
C LYS A 46 -0.19 -3.92 -13.05
N THR A 47 0.46 -5.02 -12.70
CA THR A 47 0.95 -6.01 -13.68
C THR A 47 0.46 -7.41 -13.39
N SER A 48 0.13 -7.70 -12.14
CA SER A 48 -0.46 -8.99 -11.80
C SER A 48 -1.84 -9.12 -12.44
N ASP A 49 -2.08 -10.32 -12.95
CA ASP A 49 -3.35 -10.70 -13.52
C ASP A 49 -4.46 -10.53 -12.45
N THR A 50 -5.48 -9.74 -12.77
CA THR A 50 -6.64 -9.53 -11.88
C THR A 50 -7.59 -10.74 -11.88
N GLY A 51 -7.25 -11.80 -12.61
CA GLY A 51 -8.04 -13.02 -12.79
C GLY A 51 -8.84 -12.97 -14.09
N ALA A 52 -9.04 -14.13 -14.71
CA ALA A 52 -9.93 -14.28 -15.85
C ALA A 52 -11.38 -13.99 -15.41
N LEU A 53 -12.04 -13.07 -16.13
CA LEU A 53 -13.46 -12.76 -15.99
C LEU A 53 -14.34 -13.87 -16.60
#